data_AF-A0A533Y1J6-F1
#
_entry.id   AF-A0A533Y1J6-F1
#
_cell.length_a   1.000
_cell.length_b   1.000
_cell.length_c   1.000
_cell.angle_alpha   90.00
_cell.angle_beta   90.00
_cell.angle_gamma   90.00
#
_symmetry.space_group_name_H-M   'P 1'
#
loop_
_entity.id
_entity.type
_entity.pdbx_description
1 polymer ?
#
loop_
_entity_poly.entity_id
_entity_poly.type
_entity_poly.pdbx_seq_one_letter_code
_entity_poly.pdbx_strand_id
1 'polypeptide(L)'
;MDPNTGEREVPKWLYKLFTGHAYPYVRRQAKFAKDVRPGEERPEPTADEIKAKFWEIFPQCRLKVLQEVKTGMIVGFVELGEYEPGTYQELIDNPEERYT
;
A
#
# COMPACT_ATOMS: atom_id res chain seq x y z
N MET A 1 -21.03 18.15 -2.53
CA MET A 1 -21.08 17.83 -1.08
C MET A 1 -20.61 16.40 -0.96
N ASP A 2 -19.31 16.20 -0.74
CA ASP A 2 -18.70 14.88 -0.65
C ASP A 2 -19.07 14.22 0.68
N PRO A 3 -19.83 13.11 0.68
CA PRO A 3 -20.26 12.45 1.89
C PRO A 3 -19.23 11.39 2.27
N ASN A 4 -18.02 11.79 2.68
CA ASN A 4 -17.17 10.90 3.46
C ASN A 4 -16.02 11.64 4.12
N THR A 5 -16.32 12.34 5.22
CA THR A 5 -15.33 12.71 6.24
C THR A 5 -15.16 11.60 7.28
N GLY A 6 -15.53 10.36 6.94
CA GLY A 6 -15.08 9.18 7.68
C GLY A 6 -13.59 8.99 7.41
N GLU A 7 -12.80 8.84 8.47
CA GLU A 7 -11.39 8.49 8.37
C GLU A 7 -11.21 7.33 7.38
N ARG A 8 -10.47 7.52 6.28
CA ARG A 8 -10.23 6.46 5.29
C ARG A 8 -9.48 5.32 5.98
N GLU A 9 -10.20 4.26 6.30
CA GLU A 9 -9.62 3.03 6.84
C GLU A 9 -8.89 2.27 5.74
N VAL A 10 -7.65 1.88 6.01
CA VAL A 10 -6.89 1.03 5.09
C VAL A 10 -7.28 -0.41 5.39
N PRO A 11 -7.70 -1.21 4.40
CA PRO A 11 -7.93 -2.64 4.62
C PRO A 11 -6.69 -3.30 5.25
N LYS A 12 -6.87 -4.04 6.34
CA LYS A 12 -5.75 -4.56 7.16
C LYS A 12 -4.75 -5.39 6.34
N TRP A 13 -5.21 -6.10 5.32
CA TRP A 13 -4.36 -6.88 4.43
C TRP A 13 -3.46 -5.98 3.56
N LEU A 14 -4.00 -4.88 3.04
CA LEU A 14 -3.28 -3.90 2.23
C LEU A 14 -2.34 -3.05 3.09
N TYR A 15 -2.78 -2.65 4.28
CA TYR A 15 -1.96 -1.89 5.22
C TYR A 15 -0.71 -2.68 5.63
N LYS A 16 -0.84 -3.99 5.89
CA LYS A 16 0.30 -4.87 6.20
C LYS A 16 1.31 -4.97 5.05
N LEU A 17 0.85 -4.97 3.80
CA LEU A 17 1.74 -5.02 2.62
C LEU A 17 2.58 -3.75 2.48
N PHE A 18 2.02 -2.58 2.80
CA PHE A 18 2.71 -1.31 2.60
C PHE A 18 3.42 -0.75 3.84
N THR A 19 3.02 -1.18 5.04
CA THR A 19 3.55 -0.66 6.32
C THR A 19 4.20 -1.73 7.20
N GLY A 20 4.09 -3.01 6.82
CA GLY A 20 4.74 -4.11 7.52
C GLY A 20 6.26 -4.11 7.37
N HIS A 21 6.94 -4.96 8.15
CA HIS A 21 8.41 -5.13 8.13
C HIS A 21 8.98 -5.42 6.73
N ALA A 22 8.16 -5.98 5.82
CA ALA A 22 8.57 -6.34 4.47
C ALA A 22 8.70 -5.14 3.51
N TYR A 23 8.01 -4.02 3.77
CA TYR A 23 8.01 -2.84 2.90
C TYR A 23 8.22 -1.56 3.73
N PRO A 24 9.46 -1.28 4.17
CA PRO A 24 9.78 -0.12 5.01
C PRO A 24 9.65 1.24 4.29
N TYR A 25 9.25 1.24 3.01
CA TYR A 25 9.29 2.41 2.15
C TYR A 25 8.36 3.53 2.61
N VAL A 26 7.09 3.23 2.94
CA VAL A 26 6.12 4.25 3.38
C VAL A 26 6.55 4.88 4.70
N ARG A 27 7.01 4.06 5.66
CA ARG A 27 7.56 4.55 6.93
C ARG A 27 8.79 5.42 6.70
N ARG A 28 9.69 5.01 5.81
CA ARG A 28 10.87 5.81 5.45
C ARG A 28 10.47 7.15 4.84
N GLN A 29 9.53 7.16 3.89
CA GLN A 29 9.04 8.39 3.28
C GLN A 29 8.34 9.30 4.30
N ALA A 30 7.56 8.74 5.22
CA ALA A 30 6.95 9.49 6.31
C ALA A 30 8.01 10.10 7.24
N LYS A 31 9.07 9.35 7.57
CA LYS A 31 10.22 9.87 8.31
C LYS A 31 10.86 11.02 7.55
N PHE A 32 11.21 10.84 6.27
CA PHE A 32 11.92 11.85 5.47
C PHE A 32 11.07 13.04 5.00
N ALA A 33 9.75 12.98 5.16
CA ALA A 33 8.87 14.14 4.96
C ALA A 33 8.91 15.12 6.14
N LYS A 34 9.45 14.72 7.30
CA LYS A 34 9.56 15.61 8.47
C LYS A 34 10.68 16.62 8.30
N ASP A 35 10.38 17.88 8.65
CA ASP A 35 11.37 18.95 8.78
C ASP A 35 12.31 18.65 9.95
N VAL A 36 13.61 18.89 9.74
CA VAL A 36 14.64 18.69 10.76
C VAL A 36 15.63 19.83 10.69
N ARG A 37 16.03 20.34 11.85
CA ARG A 37 17.11 21.34 11.92
C ARG A 37 18.46 20.67 11.72
N PRO A 38 19.44 21.34 11.11
CA PRO A 38 20.80 20.81 11.00
C PRO A 38 21.35 20.42 12.39
N GLY A 39 21.76 19.17 12.55
CA GLY A 39 22.33 18.63 13.79
C GLY A 39 21.36 17.85 14.70
N GLU A 40 20.06 17.84 14.39
CA GLU A 40 19.07 17.03 15.13
C GLU A 40 18.81 15.68 14.44
N GLU A 41 18.54 14.63 15.21
CA GLU A 41 18.08 13.36 14.67
C GLU A 41 16.63 13.50 14.18
N ARG A 42 16.35 12.94 13.00
CA ARG A 42 15.01 12.97 12.44
C ARG A 42 14.07 12.08 13.28
N PRO A 43 12.96 12.61 13.83
CA PRO A 43 12.08 11.83 14.67
C PRO A 43 11.40 10.71 13.87
N GLU A 44 11.11 9.59 14.54
CA GLU A 44 10.33 8.50 13.96
C GLU A 44 8.89 8.97 13.64
N PRO A 45 8.29 8.49 12.55
CA PRO A 45 6.91 8.80 12.22
C PRO A 45 5.93 7.99 13.09
N THR A 46 4.84 8.63 13.46
CA THR A 46 3.68 8.04 14.14
C THR A 46 2.86 7.17 13.18
N ALA A 47 1.97 6.32 13.72
CA ALA A 47 1.10 5.47 12.91
C ALA A 47 0.21 6.31 11.95
N ASP A 48 -0.30 7.45 12.41
CA ASP A 48 -1.16 8.32 11.61
C ASP A 48 -0.39 9.00 10.47
N GLU A 49 0.85 9.43 10.72
CA GLU A 49 1.72 9.98 9.66
C GLU A 49 2.06 8.93 8.60
N ILE A 50 2.27 7.67 9.02
CA ILE A 50 2.49 6.55 8.09
C ILE A 50 1.21 6.29 7.29
N LYS A 51 0.04 6.30 7.93
CA LYS A 51 -1.27 6.12 7.26
C LYS A 51 -1.55 7.25 6.26
N ALA A 52 -1.26 8.49 6.62
CA ALA A 52 -1.38 9.63 5.71
C ALA A 52 -0.45 9.49 4.51
N LYS A 53 0.81 9.15 4.75
CA LYS A 53 1.80 8.94 3.68
C LYS A 53 1.45 7.74 2.79
N PHE A 54 0.85 6.69 3.36
CA PHE A 54 0.31 5.58 2.59
C PHE A 54 -0.72 6.09 1.58
N TRP A 55 -1.74 6.83 2.01
CA TRP A 55 -2.79 7.32 1.12
C TRP A 55 -2.31 8.33 0.07
N GLU A 56 -1.20 9.02 0.33
CA GLU A 56 -0.52 9.88 -0.66
C GLU A 56 0.18 9.07 -1.76
N ILE A 57 0.93 8.03 -1.37
CA ILE A 57 1.76 7.23 -2.29
C ILE A 57 0.92 6.18 -3.02
N PHE A 58 -0.05 5.61 -2.33
CA PHE A 58 -0.80 4.44 -2.78
C PHE A 58 -1.45 4.65 -4.16
N PRO A 59 -2.15 5.76 -4.46
CA PRO A 59 -2.74 5.99 -5.79
C PRO A 59 -1.70 6.17 -6.92
N GLN A 60 -0.43 6.40 -6.58
CA GLN A 60 0.65 6.62 -7.54
C GLN A 60 1.40 5.32 -7.90
N CYS A 61 1.11 4.24 -7.18
CA CYS A 61 1.75 2.95 -7.42
C CYS A 61 1.10 2.25 -8.62
N ARG A 62 1.88 1.54 -9.41
CA ARG A 62 1.35 0.50 -10.31
C ARG A 62 1.12 -0.78 -9.52
N LEU A 63 0.12 -1.57 -9.91
CA LEU A 63 -0.17 -2.87 -9.30
C LEU A 63 -0.02 -3.98 -10.34
N LYS A 64 0.68 -5.06 -9.99
CA LYS A 64 0.65 -6.33 -10.74
C LYS A 64 -0.02 -7.41 -9.89
N VAL A 65 -0.95 -8.13 -10.48
CA VAL A 65 -1.61 -9.29 -9.86
C VAL A 65 -0.97 -10.55 -10.40
N LEU A 66 -0.46 -11.39 -9.49
CA LEU A 66 0.18 -12.66 -9.82
C LEU A 66 -0.61 -13.81 -9.19
N GLN A 67 -0.81 -14.88 -9.94
CA GLN A 67 -1.31 -16.15 -9.41
C GLN A 67 -0.16 -17.09 -9.16
N GLU A 68 -0.05 -17.57 -7.92
CA GLU A 68 0.85 -18.67 -7.60
C GLU A 68 0.30 -19.98 -8.21
N VAL A 69 1.10 -20.64 -9.04
CA VAL A 69 0.79 -21.96 -9.62
C VAL A 69 1.81 -22.96 -9.10
N LYS A 70 1.33 -24.01 -8.44
CA LYS A 70 2.16 -25.10 -7.92
C LYS A 70 2.02 -26.34 -8.78
N THR A 71 3.13 -26.82 -9.35
CA THR A 71 3.17 -28.06 -10.13
C THR A 71 4.24 -28.98 -9.55
N GLY A 72 3.80 -30.00 -8.81
CA GLY A 72 4.70 -30.85 -8.02
C GLY A 72 5.45 -30.04 -6.95
N MET A 73 6.78 -30.00 -7.05
CA MET A 73 7.65 -29.23 -6.14
C MET A 73 8.00 -27.83 -6.64
N ILE A 74 7.54 -27.43 -7.84
CA ILE A 74 7.85 -26.14 -8.44
C ILE A 74 6.73 -25.15 -8.13
N VAL A 75 7.11 -23.94 -7.69
CA VAL A 75 6.21 -22.79 -7.53
C VAL A 75 6.54 -21.77 -8.63
N GLY A 76 5.57 -21.48 -9.47
CA GLY A 76 5.62 -20.44 -10.50
C GLY A 76 4.59 -19.35 -10.23
N PHE A 77 4.75 -18.21 -10.90
CA PHE A 77 3.80 -17.11 -10.84
C PHE A 77 3.35 -16.75 -12.26
N VAL A 78 2.04 -16.72 -12.49
CA VAL A 78 1.45 -16.24 -13.73
C VAL A 78 0.92 -14.84 -13.51
N GLU A 79 1.26 -13.90 -14.39
CA GLU A 79 0.71 -12.56 -14.34
C GLU A 79 -0.74 -12.56 -14.83
N LEU A 80 -1.66 -12.14 -13.97
CA LEU A 80 -3.10 -12.04 -14.27
C LEU A 80 -3.48 -10.65 -14.78
N GLY A 81 -2.66 -9.63 -14.48
CA GLY A 81 -2.87 -8.27 -14.98
C GLY A 81 -1.96 -7.23 -14.32
N GLU A 82 -1.78 -6.11 -15.02
CA GLU A 82 -1.11 -4.91 -14.54
C GLU A 82 -2.10 -3.73 -14.58
N TYR A 83 -2.04 -2.89 -13.56
CA TYR A 83 -2.92 -1.75 -13.37
C TYR A 83 -2.09 -0.49 -13.19
N GLU A 84 -2.46 0.53 -13.96
CA GLU A 84 -1.89 1.86 -13.87
C GLU A 84 -2.25 2.53 -12.53
N PRO A 85 -1.47 3.53 -12.09
CA PRO A 85 -1.75 4.32 -10.90
C PRO A 85 -3.22 4.76 -10.80
N GLY A 86 -3.84 4.45 -9.65
CA GLY A 86 -5.22 4.84 -9.33
C GLY A 86 -6.32 3.99 -9.99
N THR A 87 -5.98 3.02 -10.84
CA THR A 87 -6.98 2.25 -11.61
C THR A 87 -7.44 0.95 -10.95
N TYR A 88 -6.90 0.61 -9.78
CA TYR A 88 -7.12 -0.66 -9.09
C TYR A 88 -7.81 -0.52 -7.73
N GLN A 89 -8.45 0.62 -7.45
CA GLN A 89 -9.18 0.83 -6.19
C GLN A 89 -10.31 -0.20 -6.00
N GLU A 90 -11.02 -0.56 -7.07
CA GLU A 90 -12.09 -1.57 -7.04
C GLU A 90 -11.59 -2.96 -6.62
N LEU A 91 -10.35 -3.33 -6.97
CA LEU A 91 -9.73 -4.60 -6.54
C LEU A 91 -9.50 -4.66 -5.03
N ILE A 92 -9.42 -3.49 -4.39
CA ILE A 92 -9.16 -3.38 -2.95
C ILE A 92 -10.45 -3.31 -2.18
N ASP A 93 -11.43 -2.57 -2.71
CA ASP A 93 -12.73 -2.39 -2.08
C ASP A 93 -13.53 -3.70 -2.14
N ASN A 94 -13.47 -4.42 -3.26
CA ASN A 94 -14.23 -5.66 -3.51
C ASN A 94 -13.32 -6.80 -4.04
N PRO A 95 -12.40 -7.33 -3.21
CA PRO A 95 -11.40 -8.31 -3.67
C PRO A 95 -12.00 -9.65 -4.13
N GLU A 96 -13.20 -10.00 -3.67
CA GLU A 96 -13.83 -11.31 -3.93
C GLU A 96 -14.72 -11.32 -5.19
N GLU A 97 -15.23 -10.17 -5.64
CA GLU A 97 -16.23 -10.11 -6.72
C GLU A 97 -15.69 -10.41 -8.12
N ARG A 98 -14.37 -10.29 -8.34
CA ARG A 98 -13.78 -10.44 -9.69
C ARG A 98 -13.50 -11.89 -10.09
N TYR A 99 -13.62 -12.85 -9.17
CA TYR A 99 -13.28 -14.26 -9.41
C TYR A 99 -14.44 -15.24 -9.14
N THR A 100 -15.66 -14.74 -8.98
CA THR A 100 -16.92 -15.53 -8.93
C THR A 100 -17.61 -15.62 -10.28
#